data_AF-A0A7V1RH12-F1
#
_entry.id   AF-A0A7V1RH12-F1
#
_cell.length_a   1.000
_cell.length_b   1.000
_cell.length_c   1.000
_cell.angle_alpha   90.00
_cell.angle_beta   90.00
_cell.angle_gamma   90.00
#
_symmetry.space_group_name_H-M   'P 1'
#
loop_
_entity.id
_entity.type
_entity.pdbx_description
1 polymer ?
#
loop_
_entity_poly.entity_id
_entity_poly.type
_entity_poly.pdbx_seq_one_letter_code
_entity_poly.pdbx_strand_id
1 'polypeptide(L)'
;MDPEEFLSGVPDYYVDSVNFATNLYGFMLEFGVMQSQDEPPRAVARVRMSPQHAKIMSLLMRKNVQEYERRVGTIILPEGLYHELGITDE
;
A
#
# COMPACT_ATOMS: atom_id res chain seq x y z
N MET A 1 1.96 -25.82 -9.48
CA MET A 1 2.97 -25.30 -8.55
C MET A 1 2.26 -25.13 -7.22
N ASP A 2 2.77 -25.76 -6.18
CA ASP A 2 2.21 -25.62 -4.83
C ASP A 2 2.35 -24.14 -4.40
N PRO A 3 1.27 -23.45 -3.96
CA PRO A 3 1.34 -22.08 -3.49
C PRO A 3 2.38 -21.87 -2.39
N GLU A 4 2.60 -22.86 -1.52
CA GLU A 4 3.59 -22.76 -0.44
C GLU A 4 5.02 -22.77 -0.98
N GLU A 5 5.27 -23.55 -2.03
CA GLU A 5 6.56 -23.64 -2.69
C GLU A 5 6.88 -22.36 -3.49
N PHE A 6 5.86 -21.73 -4.10
CA PHE A 6 5.98 -20.43 -4.79
C PHE A 6 6.35 -19.28 -3.83
N LEU A 7 5.82 -19.32 -2.60
CA LEU A 7 6.08 -18.31 -1.58
C LEU A 7 7.38 -18.56 -0.80
N SER A 8 7.97 -19.76 -0.92
CA SER A 8 9.23 -20.09 -0.26
C SER A 8 10.37 -19.18 -0.76
N GLY A 9 10.72 -18.19 0.04
CA GLY A 9 11.74 -17.19 -0.28
C GLY A 9 11.20 -15.80 -0.65
N VAL A 10 9.88 -15.61 -0.72
CA VAL A 10 9.28 -14.26 -0.78
C VAL A 10 9.23 -13.70 0.64
N PRO A 11 9.88 -12.56 0.93
CA PRO A 11 9.79 -11.94 2.25
C PRO A 11 8.35 -11.52 2.56
N ASP A 12 7.86 -11.88 3.74
CA ASP A 12 6.59 -11.41 4.29
C ASP A 12 6.85 -10.38 5.39
N TYR A 13 6.28 -9.20 5.24
CA TYR A 13 6.43 -8.08 6.17
C TYR A 13 5.07 -7.53 6.55
N TYR A 14 4.81 -7.43 7.85
CA TYR A 14 3.81 -6.50 8.34
C TYR A 14 4.30 -5.07 8.12
N VAL A 15 3.41 -4.20 7.63
CA VAL A 15 3.68 -2.79 7.33
C VAL A 15 2.48 -1.95 7.75
N ASP A 16 2.72 -0.81 8.37
CA ASP A 16 1.69 0.13 8.84
C ASP A 16 1.84 1.53 8.21
N SER A 17 2.89 1.71 7.41
CA SER A 17 3.15 2.95 6.68
C SER A 17 3.65 2.65 5.27
N VAL A 18 3.27 3.54 4.35
CA VAL A 18 3.76 3.54 2.97
C VAL A 18 4.01 4.97 2.52
N ASN A 19 5.23 5.23 2.05
CA ASN A 19 5.57 6.50 1.41
C ASN A 19 5.59 6.32 -0.12
N PHE A 20 4.92 7.21 -0.83
CA PHE A 20 4.86 7.21 -2.28
C PHE A 20 5.78 8.29 -2.83
N ALA A 21 6.73 7.89 -3.68
CA ALA A 21 7.56 8.80 -4.45
C ALA A 21 7.43 8.52 -5.94
N THR A 22 7.37 9.57 -6.75
CA THR A 22 7.29 9.47 -8.21
C THR A 22 8.40 10.27 -8.85
N ASN A 23 8.88 9.79 -9.98
CA ASN A 23 9.79 10.53 -10.85
C ASN A 23 9.43 10.27 -12.31
N LEU A 24 10.17 10.87 -13.24
CA LEU A 24 9.91 10.74 -14.68
C LEU A 24 9.90 9.29 -15.18
N TYR A 25 10.62 8.39 -14.50
CA TYR A 25 10.86 7.03 -14.94
C TYR A 25 10.08 5.97 -14.17
N GLY A 26 9.38 6.33 -13.09
CA GLY A 26 8.60 5.35 -12.35
C GLY A 26 8.08 5.81 -10.99
N PHE A 27 7.50 4.82 -10.31
CA PHE A 27 6.93 4.93 -8.98
C PHE A 27 7.79 4.13 -8.00
N MET A 28 7.94 4.66 -6.80
CA MET A 28 8.60 4.02 -5.68
C MET A 28 7.65 4.01 -4.49
N LEU A 29 7.47 2.83 -3.90
CA LEU A 29 6.74 2.64 -2.66
C LEU A 29 7.74 2.19 -1.61
N GLU A 30 7.82 2.93 -0.51
CA GLU A 30 8.63 2.58 0.65
C GLU A 30 7.73 2.18 1.79
N PHE A 31 7.75 0.90 2.14
CA PHE A 31 6.96 0.37 3.23
C PHE A 31 7.76 0.38 4.52
N GLY A 32 7.12 0.79 5.62
CA GLY A 32 7.74 0.86 6.93
C GLY A 32 6.86 0.33 8.04
N VAL A 33 7.50 0.18 9.21
CA VAL A 33 6.85 -0.15 10.48
C VAL A 33 7.11 0.97 11.46
N MET A 34 6.06 1.52 12.07
CA MET A 34 6.18 2.51 13.15
C MET A 34 6.73 1.83 14.41
N GLN A 35 7.90 2.30 14.87
CA GLN A 35 8.51 1.79 16.10
C GLN A 35 8.05 2.57 17.35
N SER A 36 7.76 3.85 17.18
CA SER A 36 7.19 4.74 18.19
C SER A 36 6.44 5.89 17.51
N GLN A 37 5.62 6.65 18.24
CA GLN A 37 4.85 7.77 17.67
C GLN A 37 5.73 8.96 17.28
N ASP A 38 6.89 9.13 17.92
CA ASP A 38 7.77 10.30 17.74
C ASP A 38 8.90 10.05 16.74
N GLU A 39 9.07 8.83 16.24
CA GLU A 39 10.12 8.46 15.30
C GLU A 39 9.57 8.18 13.89
N PRO A 40 10.32 8.50 12.83
CA PRO A 40 9.94 8.12 11.49
C PRO A 40 9.84 6.59 11.35
N PRO A 41 8.92 6.07 10.52
CA PRO A 41 8.80 4.63 10.31
C PRO A 41 10.11 4.01 9.82
N ARG A 42 10.45 2.84 10.35
CA ARG A 42 11.62 2.09 9.87
C ARG A 42 11.25 1.40 8.57
N ALA A 43 11.93 1.78 7.48
CA ALA A 43 11.75 1.12 6.20
C ALA A 43 12.09 -0.38 6.27
N VAL A 44 11.20 -1.22 5.78
CA VAL A 44 11.35 -2.68 5.73
C VAL A 44 11.37 -3.23 4.30
N ALA A 45 10.71 -2.53 3.36
CA ALA A 45 10.72 -2.91 1.96
C ALA A 45 10.63 -1.67 1.05
N ARG A 46 11.28 -1.75 -0.12
CA ARG A 46 11.19 -0.73 -1.15
C ARG A 46 10.87 -1.39 -2.48
N VAL A 47 9.76 -0.99 -3.09
CA VAL A 47 9.29 -1.52 -4.38
C VAL A 47 9.35 -0.41 -5.43
N ARG A 48 9.85 -0.73 -6.62
CA ARG A 48 9.93 0.20 -7.76
C ARG A 48 9.21 -0.41 -8.95
N MET A 49 8.47 0.40 -9.68
CA MET A 49 7.71 -0.06 -10.84
C MET A 49 7.55 1.03 -11.89
N SER A 50 7.26 0.60 -13.12
CA SER A 50 6.94 1.53 -14.21
C SER A 50 5.62 2.27 -13.95
N PRO A 51 5.42 3.47 -14.54
CA PRO A 51 4.15 4.20 -14.41
C PRO A 51 2.92 3.37 -14.84
N GLN A 52 3.05 2.57 -15.89
CA GLN A 52 1.96 1.70 -16.37
C GLN A 52 1.59 0.65 -15.32
N HIS A 53 2.59 0.04 -14.69
CA HIS A 53 2.37 -0.98 -13.67
C HIS A 53 1.76 -0.38 -12.40
N ALA A 54 2.23 0.81 -11.98
CA ALA A 54 1.64 1.53 -10.84
C ALA A 54 0.15 1.83 -11.05
N LYS A 55 -0.24 2.25 -12.26
CA LYS A 55 -1.65 2.49 -12.60
C LYS A 55 -2.49 1.21 -12.55
N ILE A 56 -1.97 0.08 -13.04
CA ILE A 56 -2.68 -1.20 -12.96
C ILE A 56 -2.84 -1.61 -11.49
N MET A 57 -1.77 -1.50 -10.70
CA MET A 57 -1.78 -1.83 -9.28
C MET A 57 -2.81 -0.98 -8.52
N SER A 58 -2.91 0.33 -8.76
CA SER A 58 -3.88 1.17 -8.05
C SER A 58 -5.34 0.80 -8.36
N LEU A 59 -5.65 0.48 -9.62
CA LEU A 59 -6.97 0.03 -10.03
C LEU A 59 -7.33 -1.32 -9.39
N LEU A 60 -6.39 -2.27 -9.37
CA LEU A 60 -6.59 -3.55 -8.72
C LEU A 60 -6.74 -3.41 -7.21
N MET A 61 -5.95 -2.54 -6.57
CA MET A 61 -6.07 -2.28 -5.14
C MET A 61 -7.45 -1.72 -4.79
N ARG A 62 -7.92 -0.71 -5.54
CA ARG A 62 -9.28 -0.15 -5.37
C ARG A 62 -10.35 -1.23 -5.50
N LYS A 63 -10.27 -2.07 -6.54
CA LYS A 63 -11.20 -3.18 -6.76
C LYS A 63 -11.21 -4.14 -5.57
N ASN A 64 -10.03 -4.55 -5.07
CA ASN A 64 -9.92 -5.50 -3.96
C ASN A 64 -10.48 -4.92 -2.64
N VAL A 65 -10.24 -3.63 -2.36
CA VAL A 65 -10.83 -2.94 -1.20
C VAL A 65 -12.35 -2.97 -1.28
N GLN A 66 -12.92 -2.60 -2.43
CA GLN A 66 -14.38 -2.61 -2.63
C GLN A 66 -15.00 -4.02 -2.50
N GLU A 67 -14.29 -5.05 -2.97
CA GLU A 67 -14.73 -6.44 -2.82
C GLU A 67 -14.65 -6.92 -1.37
N TYR A 68 -13.62 -6.53 -0.64
CA TYR A 68 -13.51 -6.80 0.80
C TYR A 68 -14.66 -6.15 1.56
N GLU A 69 -14.92 -4.87 1.33
CA GLU A 69 -15.98 -4.14 2.03
C GLU A 69 -17.37 -4.73 1.79
N ARG A 70 -17.64 -5.19 0.57
CA ARG A 70 -18.89 -5.89 0.22
C ARG A 70 -19.06 -7.20 0.98
N ARG A 71 -17.97 -7.91 1.26
CA ARG A 71 -17.99 -9.26 1.86
C ARG A 71 -17.91 -9.24 3.38
N VAL A 72 -17.12 -8.33 3.94
CA VAL A 72 -16.77 -8.30 5.37
C VAL A 72 -17.43 -7.13 6.10
N GLY A 73 -17.53 -5.98 5.44
CA GLY A 73 -18.08 -4.75 6.01
C GLY A 73 -17.24 -3.52 5.64
N THR A 74 -17.86 -2.35 5.69
CA THR A 74 -17.23 -1.07 5.35
C THR A 74 -16.03 -0.77 6.24
N ILE A 75 -14.93 -0.34 5.61
CA ILE A 75 -13.74 0.14 6.31
C ILE A 75 -14.03 1.59 6.71
N ILE A 76 -14.18 1.84 8.01
CA ILE A 76 -14.41 3.18 8.53
C ILE A 76 -13.06 3.85 8.76
N LEU A 77 -12.77 4.89 8.00
CA LEU A 77 -11.61 5.74 8.21
C LEU A 77 -11.95 6.88 9.18
N PRO A 78 -10.98 7.37 9.98
CA PRO A 78 -11.17 8.54 10.83
C PRO A 78 -11.65 9.78 10.05
N GLU A 79 -12.52 10.57 10.68
CA GLU A 79 -12.97 11.84 10.11
C GLU A 79 -11.77 12.77 9.87
N GLY A 80 -11.73 13.41 8.70
CA GLY A 80 -10.64 14.32 8.31
C GLY A 80 -9.42 13.64 7.69
N LEU A 81 -9.27 12.32 7.77
CA LEU A 81 -8.11 11.61 7.20
C LEU A 81 -7.98 11.84 5.68
N TYR A 82 -9.10 11.87 4.95
CA TYR A 82 -9.09 12.16 3.51
C TYR A 82 -8.51 13.54 3.19
N HIS A 83 -8.85 14.55 3.99
CA HIS A 83 -8.33 15.90 3.85
C HIS A 83 -6.84 15.97 4.18
N GLU A 84 -6.40 15.30 5.26
CA GLU A 84 -4.99 15.21 5.63
C GLU A 84 -4.14 14.53 4.56
N LEU A 85 -4.69 13.49 3.92
CA LEU A 85 -4.03 12.77 2.83
C LEU A 85 -4.17 13.47 1.46
N GLY A 86 -4.90 14.59 1.38
CA GLY A 86 -5.14 15.31 0.13
C GLY A 86 -5.93 14.50 -0.90
N ILE A 87 -6.72 13.52 -0.45
CA ILE A 87 -7.56 12.68 -1.31
C ILE A 87 -8.89 13.40 -1.47
N THR A 88 -9.18 13.87 -2.69
CA THR A 88 -10.53 14.32 -3.07
C THR A 88 -11.36 13.11 -3.47
N ASP A 89 -12.46 12.87 -2.75
CA ASP A 89 -13.48 11.90 -3.18
C ASP A 89 -14.07 12.36 -4.53
N GLU A 90 -13.81 11.60 -5.59
CA GLU A 90 -14.52 11.67 -6.88
C GLU A 90 -15.44 10.46 -7.06
#